data_AF-A0A1G1ZCS1-F1
#
_entry.id   AF-A0A1G1ZCS1-F1
#
_cell.length_a   1.000
_cell.length_b   1.000
_cell.length_c   1.000
_cell.angle_alpha   90.00
_cell.angle_beta   90.00
_cell.angle_gamma   90.00
#
_symmetry.space_group_name_H-M   'P 1'
#
loop_
_entity.id
_entity.type
_entity.pdbx_description
1 polymer ?
#
loop_
_entity_poly.entity_id
_entity_poly.type
_entity_poly.pdbx_seq_one_letter_code
_entity_poly.pdbx_strand_id
1 'polypeptide(L)'
;MRYLVSLMVVLAVFYPLSVWYGRVGSSLTPEGISPVNLFPAFGLAAFSIMWLHVVGGALREWLSRYINFERFVSFSSTAVLLFIILHPLLLLIGIGVRNAKLVFEYNDPKYIWLGITAWFILVGYDISKRFKNKQFFFKHWDAVKLISTIGFFLVFFHSLGVGTDVQTGPLRYVWIFYGISAVIAATYTYGIKKFLRRG
;
A
#
# COMPACT_ATOMS: atom_id res chain seq x y z
N MET A 1 -6.13 -5.29 25.71
CA MET A 1 -5.98 -5.79 24.32
C MET A 1 -6.44 -4.81 23.24
N ARG A 2 -7.64 -4.22 23.29
CA ARG A 2 -8.10 -3.27 22.26
C ARG A 2 -7.12 -2.11 21.98
N TYR A 3 -6.64 -1.44 23.03
CA TYR A 3 -5.67 -0.34 22.90
C TYR A 3 -4.33 -0.78 22.30
N LEU A 4 -3.88 -2.00 22.63
CA LEU A 4 -2.66 -2.57 22.08
C LEU A 4 -2.80 -2.80 20.56
N VAL A 5 -3.92 -3.38 20.11
CA VAL A 5 -4.19 -3.58 18.68
C VAL A 5 -4.22 -2.24 17.94
N SER A 6 -4.91 -1.24 18.48
CA SER A 6 -4.93 0.10 17.89
C SER A 6 -3.54 0.73 17.83
N LEU A 7 -2.74 0.59 18.89
CA LEU A 7 -1.37 1.08 18.93
C LEU A 7 -0.51 0.40 17.86
N MET A 8 -0.60 -0.92 17.70
CA MET A 8 0.14 -1.64 16.66
C MET A 8 -0.26 -1.20 15.24
N VAL A 9 -1.54 -0.96 14.99
CA VAL A 9 -2.04 -0.42 13.72
C VAL A 9 -1.45 0.96 13.44
N VAL A 10 -1.44 1.84 14.44
CA VAL A 10 -0.85 3.17 14.34
C VAL A 10 0.65 3.07 14.09
N LEU A 11 1.38 2.28 14.87
CA LEU A 11 2.82 2.10 14.73
C LEU A 11 3.21 1.53 13.36
N ALA A 12 2.41 0.62 12.80
CA ALA A 12 2.65 0.10 11.46
C ALA A 12 2.64 1.19 10.38
N VAL A 13 1.87 2.26 10.53
CA VAL A 13 1.88 3.36 9.56
C VAL A 13 2.88 4.44 9.94
N PHE A 14 2.95 4.80 11.22
CA PHE A 14 3.76 5.93 11.69
C PHE A 14 5.26 5.62 11.73
N TYR A 15 5.67 4.39 12.01
CA TYR A 15 7.09 4.07 12.10
C TYR A 15 7.82 4.23 10.75
N PRO A 16 7.32 3.70 9.61
CA PRO A 16 7.95 3.97 8.32
C PRO A 16 8.06 5.47 7.99
N LEU A 17 7.01 6.23 8.32
CA LEU A 17 6.96 7.66 8.09
C LEU A 17 7.94 8.42 9.00
N SER A 18 8.12 8.02 10.25
CA SER A 18 9.07 8.66 11.15
C SER A 18 10.52 8.43 10.71
N VAL A 19 10.83 7.23 10.19
CA VAL A 19 12.16 6.93 9.64
C VAL A 19 12.43 7.75 8.38
N TRP A 20 11.46 7.88 7.47
CA TRP A 20 11.56 8.78 6.32
C TRP A 20 11.75 10.23 6.75
N TYR A 21 10.93 10.72 7.68
CA TYR A 21 11.03 12.08 8.20
C TYR A 21 12.39 12.36 8.84
N GLY A 22 12.98 11.40 9.55
CA GLY A 22 14.33 11.54 10.11
C GLY A 22 15.42 11.75 9.05
N ARG A 23 15.20 11.32 7.80
CA ARG A 23 16.16 11.51 6.69
C ARG A 23 15.98 12.84 5.97
N VAL A 24 14.73 13.23 5.70
CA VAL A 24 14.42 14.43 4.90
C VAL A 24 13.97 15.62 5.73
N GLY A 25 13.79 15.49 7.05
CA GLY A 25 13.16 16.49 7.91
C GLY A 25 13.86 17.85 7.90
N SER A 26 15.18 17.87 7.77
CA SER A 26 15.96 19.11 7.62
C SER A 26 15.65 19.88 6.32
N SER A 27 15.14 19.18 5.29
CA SER A 27 14.72 19.76 4.00
C SER A 27 13.24 20.15 3.96
N LEU A 28 12.47 19.90 5.02
CA LEU A 28 11.04 20.23 5.12
C LEU A 28 10.79 21.57 5.83
N THR A 29 11.60 22.58 5.52
CA THR A 29 11.38 23.96 5.99
C THR A 29 10.28 24.64 5.17
N PRO A 30 9.56 25.66 5.69
CA PRO A 30 8.50 26.35 4.95
C PRO A 30 8.93 26.89 3.58
N GLU A 31 10.21 27.23 3.42
CA GLU A 31 10.83 27.72 2.19
C GLU A 31 11.36 26.58 1.28
N GLY A 32 11.45 25.36 1.79
CA GLY A 32 12.10 24.20 1.15
C GLY A 32 11.19 22.99 0.88
N ILE A 33 9.90 23.04 1.22
CA ILE A 33 8.96 21.95 0.93
C ILE A 33 8.82 21.78 -0.59
N SER A 34 9.41 20.71 -1.11
CA SER A 34 9.28 20.29 -2.51
C SER A 34 8.34 19.08 -2.62
N PRO A 35 7.47 19.02 -3.65
CA PRO A 35 6.67 17.83 -3.95
C PRO A 35 7.52 16.56 -4.11
N VAL A 36 8.77 16.68 -4.58
CA VAL A 36 9.71 15.56 -4.73
C VAL A 36 10.19 15.02 -3.37
N ASN A 37 10.19 15.85 -2.33
CA ASN A 37 10.53 15.37 -1.00
C ASN A 37 9.33 14.65 -0.36
N LEU A 38 8.10 15.07 -0.67
CA LEU A 38 6.87 14.52 -0.08
C LEU A 38 6.38 13.23 -0.76
N PHE A 39 6.61 13.04 -2.06
CA PHE A 39 6.06 11.89 -2.79
C PHE A 39 6.39 10.52 -2.15
N PRO A 40 7.57 10.25 -1.54
CA PRO A 40 7.85 8.96 -0.92
C PRO A 40 6.97 8.71 0.30
N ALA A 41 6.66 9.73 1.11
CA ALA A 41 5.80 9.59 2.29
C ALA A 41 4.41 9.07 1.93
N PHE A 42 3.83 9.55 0.83
CA PHE A 42 2.54 9.06 0.33
C PHE A 42 2.61 7.60 -0.12
N GLY A 43 3.71 7.20 -0.77
CA GLY A 43 3.97 5.80 -1.13
C GLY A 43 4.09 4.89 0.10
N LEU A 44 4.87 5.31 1.10
CA LEU A 44 5.06 4.59 2.37
C LEU A 44 3.74 4.44 3.14
N ALA A 45 2.96 5.51 3.25
CA ALA A 45 1.68 5.51 3.94
C ALA A 45 0.67 4.60 3.23
N ALA A 46 0.53 4.72 1.90
CA ALA A 46 -0.36 3.87 1.12
C ALA A 46 0.02 2.39 1.28
N PHE A 47 1.30 2.06 1.13
CA PHE A 47 1.80 0.69 1.25
C PHE A 47 1.52 0.10 2.63
N SER A 48 1.82 0.84 3.70
CA SER A 48 1.65 0.37 5.08
C SER A 48 0.18 0.13 5.43
N ILE A 49 -0.72 0.98 4.94
CA ILE A 49 -2.17 0.79 5.12
C ILE A 49 -2.67 -0.41 4.31
N MET A 50 -2.23 -0.57 3.05
CA MET A 50 -2.60 -1.74 2.25
C MET A 50 -2.08 -3.05 2.87
N TRP A 51 -0.88 -3.04 3.46
CA TRP A 51 -0.35 -4.16 4.22
C TRP A 51 -1.28 -4.54 5.39
N LEU A 52 -1.79 -3.56 6.14
CA LEU A 52 -2.79 -3.78 7.18
C LEU A 52 -4.10 -4.37 6.63
N HIS A 53 -4.52 -4.02 5.41
CA HIS A 53 -5.69 -4.64 4.77
C HIS A 53 -5.45 -6.11 4.45
N VAL A 54 -4.27 -6.45 3.92
CA VAL A 54 -3.90 -7.83 3.56
C VAL A 54 -3.78 -8.70 4.81
N VAL A 55 -2.94 -8.31 5.76
CA VAL A 55 -2.73 -9.06 7.02
C VAL A 55 -3.99 -9.06 7.88
N GLY A 56 -4.66 -7.91 7.99
CA GLY A 56 -5.90 -7.79 8.73
C GLY A 56 -7.04 -8.62 8.15
N GLY A 57 -7.06 -8.81 6.82
CA GLY A 57 -8.00 -9.71 6.15
C GLY A 57 -7.85 -11.18 6.59
N ALA A 58 -6.61 -11.65 6.71
CA ALA A 58 -6.32 -12.99 7.23
C ALA A 58 -6.73 -13.13 8.70
N LEU A 59 -6.51 -12.10 9.50
CA LEU A 59 -6.79 -12.07 10.94
C LEU A 59 -8.18 -11.53 11.29
N ARG A 60 -9.06 -11.36 10.30
CA ARG A 60 -10.33 -10.63 10.47
C ARG A 60 -11.18 -11.12 11.65
N GLU A 61 -11.32 -12.44 11.81
CA GLU A 61 -12.14 -13.05 12.86
C GLU A 61 -11.63 -12.73 14.27
N TRP A 62 -10.30 -12.61 14.42
CA TRP A 62 -9.67 -12.22 15.67
C TRP A 62 -9.74 -10.71 15.87
N LEU A 63 -9.38 -9.91 14.86
CA LEU A 63 -9.37 -8.44 14.92
C LEU A 63 -10.77 -7.85 15.19
N SER A 64 -11.81 -8.47 14.66
CA SER A 64 -13.20 -8.00 14.81
C SER A 64 -13.69 -8.04 16.26
N ARG A 65 -12.99 -8.74 17.16
CA ARG A 65 -13.26 -8.75 18.61
C ARG A 65 -12.76 -7.48 19.31
N TYR A 66 -11.85 -6.74 18.69
CA TYR A 66 -11.17 -5.60 19.30
C TYR A 66 -11.43 -4.29 18.56
N ILE A 67 -11.62 -4.34 17.24
CA ILE A 67 -11.87 -3.16 16.40
C ILE A 67 -13.00 -3.44 15.40
N ASN A 68 -13.69 -2.38 14.97
CA ASN A 68 -14.61 -2.48 13.85
C ASN A 68 -13.79 -2.54 12.54
N PHE A 69 -13.40 -3.75 12.14
CA PHE A 69 -12.52 -3.98 11.00
C PHE A 69 -13.12 -3.46 9.68
N GLU A 70 -14.43 -3.63 9.48
CA GLU A 70 -15.12 -3.11 8.28
C GLU A 70 -15.05 -1.59 8.19
N ARG A 71 -15.30 -0.89 9.30
CA ARG A 71 -15.18 0.57 9.36
C ARG A 71 -13.74 1.02 9.14
N PHE A 72 -12.76 0.32 9.74
CA PHE A 72 -11.35 0.58 9.54
C PHE A 72 -10.98 0.47 8.06
N VAL A 73 -11.26 -0.66 7.40
CA VAL A 73 -10.98 -0.86 5.97
C VAL A 73 -11.73 0.17 5.13
N SER A 74 -13.01 0.44 5.41
CA SER A 74 -13.78 1.41 4.63
C SER A 74 -13.17 2.82 4.66
N PHE A 75 -12.78 3.31 5.83
CA PHE A 75 -12.17 4.64 5.96
C PHE A 75 -10.76 4.68 5.36
N SER A 76 -9.95 3.67 5.69
CA SER A 76 -8.55 3.64 5.27
C SER A 76 -8.38 3.32 3.78
N SER A 77 -9.33 2.65 3.10
CA SER A 77 -9.34 2.54 1.64
C SER A 77 -9.39 3.91 0.95
N THR A 78 -10.19 4.85 1.47
CA THR A 78 -10.25 6.21 0.90
C THR A 78 -8.91 6.92 1.05
N ALA A 79 -8.23 6.75 2.19
CA ALA A 79 -6.88 7.29 2.40
C ALA A 79 -5.86 6.64 1.44
N VAL A 80 -5.90 5.32 1.26
CA VAL A 80 -5.05 4.62 0.28
C VAL A 80 -5.27 5.18 -1.12
N LEU A 81 -6.52 5.31 -1.58
CA LEU A 81 -6.84 5.87 -2.90
C LEU A 81 -6.24 7.26 -3.08
N LEU A 82 -6.42 8.13 -2.08
CA LEU A 82 -5.85 9.48 -2.10
C LEU A 82 -4.31 9.41 -2.21
N PHE A 83 -3.67 8.57 -1.41
CA PHE A 83 -2.21 8.46 -1.38
C PHE A 83 -1.61 7.85 -2.65
N ILE A 84 -2.23 6.85 -3.26
CA ILE A 84 -1.75 6.27 -4.52
C ILE A 84 -1.95 7.21 -5.72
N ILE A 85 -2.91 8.14 -5.65
CA ILE A 85 -3.07 9.19 -6.66
C ILE A 85 -2.03 10.30 -6.43
N LEU A 86 -1.88 10.76 -5.19
CA LEU A 86 -0.96 11.83 -4.85
C LEU A 86 0.50 11.43 -5.05
N HIS A 87 0.87 10.16 -4.81
CA HIS A 87 2.25 9.70 -4.95
C HIS A 87 2.88 10.00 -6.34
N PRO A 88 2.36 9.49 -7.47
CA PRO A 88 2.90 9.82 -8.78
C PRO A 88 2.62 11.28 -9.18
N LEU A 89 1.51 11.87 -8.72
CA LEU A 89 1.17 13.26 -9.05
C LEU A 89 2.17 14.25 -8.44
N LEU A 90 2.56 14.05 -7.17
CA LEU A 90 3.57 14.87 -6.50
C LEU A 90 4.93 14.75 -7.18
N LEU A 91 5.31 13.54 -7.63
CA LEU A 91 6.51 13.36 -8.42
C LEU A 91 6.44 14.17 -9.73
N LEU A 92 5.35 14.04 -10.48
CA LEU A 92 5.16 14.74 -11.75
C LEU A 92 5.08 16.27 -11.60
N ILE A 93 4.46 16.78 -10.53
CA ILE A 93 4.45 18.21 -10.21
C ILE A 93 5.88 18.66 -9.88
N GLY A 94 6.61 17.87 -9.08
CA GLY A 94 7.94 18.21 -8.62
C GLY A 94 9.01 18.22 -9.70
N ILE A 95 8.98 17.27 -10.64
CA ILE A 95 9.93 17.22 -11.76
C ILE A 95 9.43 17.97 -13.01
N GLY A 96 8.12 18.21 -13.10
CA GLY A 96 7.43 18.73 -14.27
C GLY A 96 7.10 17.65 -15.31
N VAL A 97 5.88 17.70 -15.87
CA VAL A 97 5.37 16.69 -16.82
C VAL A 97 6.28 16.50 -18.04
N ARG A 98 6.94 17.56 -18.52
CA ARG A 98 7.89 17.50 -19.65
C ARG A 98 9.12 16.65 -19.34
N ASN A 99 9.45 16.48 -18.07
CA ASN A 99 10.60 15.71 -17.59
C ASN A 99 10.20 14.31 -17.10
N ALA A 100 8.95 13.87 -17.30
CA ALA A 100 8.49 12.55 -16.86
C ALA A 100 9.33 11.40 -17.43
N LYS A 101 9.92 11.56 -18.62
CA LYS A 101 10.83 10.59 -19.23
C LYS A 101 12.07 10.29 -18.36
N LEU A 102 12.52 11.27 -17.57
CA LEU A 102 13.69 11.11 -16.70
C LEU A 102 13.47 9.99 -15.66
N VAL A 103 12.22 9.74 -15.26
CA VAL A 103 11.88 8.65 -14.34
C VAL A 103 12.29 7.29 -14.94
N PHE A 104 12.09 7.10 -16.24
CA PHE A 104 12.47 5.88 -16.96
C PHE A 104 13.94 5.84 -17.35
N GLU A 105 14.59 7.00 -17.52
CA GLU A 105 16.03 7.08 -17.85
C GLU A 105 16.91 6.78 -16.63
N TYR A 106 16.52 7.22 -15.43
CA TYR A 106 17.31 7.06 -14.20
C TYR A 106 16.93 5.85 -13.33
N ASN A 107 15.89 5.10 -13.70
CA ASN A 107 15.48 3.89 -12.98
C ASN A 107 15.29 2.74 -13.95
N ASP A 108 15.42 1.51 -13.46
CA ASP A 108 15.11 0.34 -14.28
C ASP A 108 13.60 0.35 -14.67
N PRO A 109 13.28 0.45 -15.98
CA PRO A 109 11.91 0.62 -16.46
C PRO A 109 10.96 -0.48 -15.98
N LYS A 110 11.46 -1.69 -15.71
CA LYS A 110 10.63 -2.82 -15.28
C LYS A 110 9.89 -2.49 -13.98
N TYR A 111 10.57 -1.85 -13.03
CA TYR A 111 9.95 -1.51 -11.74
C TYR A 111 8.97 -0.35 -11.89
N ILE A 112 9.23 0.60 -12.78
CA ILE A 112 8.28 1.68 -13.10
C ILE A 112 6.99 1.09 -13.69
N TRP A 113 7.10 0.14 -14.62
CA TRP A 113 5.94 -0.56 -15.16
C TRP A 113 5.17 -1.36 -14.10
N LEU A 114 5.84 -2.01 -13.14
CA LEU A 114 5.15 -2.63 -12.00
C LEU A 114 4.30 -1.61 -11.23
N GLY A 115 4.83 -0.42 -10.97
CA GLY A 115 4.11 0.67 -10.30
C GLY A 115 2.88 1.12 -11.08
N ILE A 116 3.02 1.35 -12.40
CA ILE A 116 1.93 1.76 -13.28
C ILE A 116 0.83 0.68 -13.33
N THR A 117 1.20 -0.58 -13.54
CA THR A 117 0.25 -1.70 -13.57
C THR A 117 -0.48 -1.86 -12.23
N ALA A 118 0.26 -1.78 -11.12
CA ALA A 118 -0.31 -1.83 -9.79
C ALA A 118 -1.31 -0.68 -9.56
N TRP A 119 -0.97 0.53 -9.99
CA TRP A 119 -1.82 1.70 -9.87
C TRP A 119 -3.16 1.51 -10.57
N PHE A 120 -3.17 1.03 -11.82
CA PHE A 120 -4.41 0.73 -12.55
C PHE A 120 -5.25 -0.35 -11.86
N ILE A 121 -4.62 -1.40 -11.35
CA ILE A 121 -5.30 -2.46 -10.60
C ILE A 121 -5.97 -1.90 -9.33
N LEU A 122 -5.24 -1.10 -8.55
CA LEU A 122 -5.72 -0.60 -7.25
C LEU A 122 -6.81 0.47 -7.42
N VAL A 123 -6.65 1.39 -8.38
CA VAL A 123 -7.72 2.34 -8.73
C VAL A 123 -8.94 1.60 -9.28
N GLY A 124 -8.73 0.61 -10.14
CA GLY A 124 -9.80 -0.25 -10.67
C GLY A 124 -10.55 -1.01 -9.58
N TYR A 125 -9.84 -1.47 -8.54
CA TYR A 125 -10.44 -2.10 -7.36
C TYR A 125 -11.38 -1.14 -6.61
N ASP A 126 -10.95 0.10 -6.34
CA ASP A 126 -11.79 1.09 -5.65
C ASP A 126 -13.00 1.52 -6.49
N ILE A 127 -12.85 1.62 -7.81
CA ILE A 127 -13.98 1.81 -8.73
C ILE A 127 -14.95 0.62 -8.62
N SER A 128 -14.44 -0.61 -8.71
CA SER A 128 -15.24 -1.84 -8.63
C SER A 128 -16.01 -1.96 -7.33
N LYS A 129 -15.44 -1.48 -6.21
CA LYS A 129 -16.11 -1.43 -4.90
C LYS A 129 -17.41 -0.62 -4.94
N ARG A 130 -17.46 0.48 -5.69
CA ARG A 130 -18.68 1.30 -5.86
C ARG A 130 -19.78 0.54 -6.63
N PHE A 131 -19.39 -0.39 -7.49
CA PHE A 131 -20.30 -1.21 -8.28
C PHE A 131 -20.52 -2.62 -7.71
N LYS A 132 -20.11 -2.88 -6.45
CA LYS A 132 -20.20 -4.20 -5.82
C LYS A 132 -21.60 -4.82 -5.83
N ASN A 133 -22.66 -3.99 -5.83
CA ASN A 133 -24.05 -4.44 -5.87
C ASN A 133 -24.53 -4.87 -7.26
N LYS A 134 -23.74 -4.64 -8.32
CA LYS A 134 -24.04 -5.14 -9.66
C LYS A 134 -23.69 -6.63 -9.74
N GLN A 135 -24.54 -7.41 -10.42
CA GLN A 135 -24.45 -8.87 -10.49
C GLN A 135 -23.05 -9.38 -10.86
N PHE A 136 -22.38 -8.73 -11.82
CA PHE A 136 -21.03 -9.09 -12.24
C PHE A 136 -20.01 -9.00 -11.10
N PHE A 137 -19.96 -7.86 -10.40
CA PHE A 137 -18.99 -7.64 -9.32
C PHE A 137 -19.32 -8.44 -8.07
N PHE A 138 -20.62 -8.63 -7.77
CA PHE A 138 -21.05 -9.50 -6.69
C PHE A 138 -20.56 -10.95 -6.91
N LYS A 139 -20.77 -11.49 -8.12
CA LYS A 139 -20.37 -12.86 -8.48
C LYS A 139 -18.86 -13.08 -8.45
N HIS A 140 -18.08 -12.07 -8.84
CA HIS A 140 -16.62 -12.17 -8.98
C HIS A 140 -15.84 -11.43 -7.87
N TRP A 141 -16.49 -11.08 -6.75
CA TRP A 141 -15.87 -10.24 -5.72
C TRP A 141 -14.59 -10.85 -5.13
N ASP A 142 -14.53 -12.17 -4.99
CA ASP A 142 -13.32 -12.85 -4.52
C ASP A 142 -12.15 -12.74 -5.50
N ALA A 143 -12.43 -12.76 -6.81
CA ALA A 143 -11.41 -12.53 -7.83
C ALA A 143 -10.94 -11.07 -7.82
N VAL A 144 -11.86 -10.11 -7.66
CA VAL A 144 -11.54 -8.68 -7.53
C VAL A 144 -10.60 -8.43 -6.34
N LYS A 145 -10.87 -9.04 -5.17
CA LYS A 145 -9.98 -8.95 -4.00
C LYS A 145 -8.62 -9.58 -4.25
N LEU A 146 -8.57 -10.75 -4.90
CA LEU A 146 -7.31 -11.42 -5.25
C LEU A 146 -6.48 -10.56 -6.20
N ILE A 147 -7.09 -10.00 -7.25
CA ILE A 147 -6.43 -9.09 -8.20
C ILE A 147 -5.88 -7.86 -7.47
N SER A 148 -6.63 -7.28 -6.54
CA SER A 148 -6.13 -6.18 -5.70
C SER A 148 -4.96 -6.60 -4.81
N THR A 149 -4.96 -7.81 -4.27
CA THR A 149 -3.82 -8.37 -3.51
C THR A 149 -2.59 -8.57 -4.41
N ILE A 150 -2.78 -8.97 -5.67
CA ILE A 150 -1.70 -9.00 -6.67
C ILE A 150 -1.17 -7.58 -6.91
N GLY A 151 -2.07 -6.60 -7.08
CA GLY A 151 -1.70 -5.18 -7.18
C GLY A 151 -0.82 -4.71 -6.02
N PHE A 152 -1.17 -5.08 -4.78
CA PHE A 152 -0.33 -4.82 -3.60
C PHE A 152 1.08 -5.42 -3.73
N PHE A 153 1.22 -6.67 -4.18
CA PHE A 153 2.55 -7.27 -4.39
C PHE A 153 3.33 -6.61 -5.52
N LEU A 154 2.67 -6.14 -6.58
CA LEU A 154 3.33 -5.34 -7.62
C LEU A 154 3.88 -4.03 -7.05
N VAL A 155 3.14 -3.34 -6.16
CA VAL A 155 3.67 -2.16 -5.42
C VAL A 155 4.87 -2.55 -4.55
N PHE A 156 4.81 -3.69 -3.86
CA PHE A 156 5.93 -4.17 -3.05
C PHE A 156 7.20 -4.33 -3.91
N PHE A 157 7.12 -5.03 -5.03
CA PHE A 157 8.26 -5.21 -5.92
C PHE A 157 8.70 -3.92 -6.61
N HIS A 158 7.78 -3.03 -6.98
CA HIS A 158 8.10 -1.68 -7.45
C HIS A 158 8.96 -0.93 -6.42
N SER A 159 8.55 -0.94 -5.15
CA SER A 159 9.27 -0.24 -4.08
C SER A 159 10.67 -0.82 -3.81
N LEU A 160 10.85 -2.14 -3.96
CA LEU A 160 12.17 -2.77 -3.81
C LEU A 160 13.15 -2.33 -4.90
N GLY A 161 12.67 -2.00 -6.10
CA GLY A 161 13.52 -1.57 -7.21
C GLY A 161 13.80 -0.07 -7.27
N VAL A 162 12.83 0.77 -6.89
CA VAL A 162 12.89 2.24 -7.06
C VAL A 162 13.04 2.97 -5.73
N GLY A 163 12.54 2.39 -4.64
CA GLY A 163 12.57 3.00 -3.31
C GLY A 163 13.94 2.82 -2.65
N THR A 164 14.86 3.76 -2.90
CA THR A 164 16.17 3.80 -2.23
C THR A 164 16.05 3.75 -0.71
N ASP A 165 14.98 4.34 -0.17
CA ASP A 165 14.71 4.37 1.25
C ASP A 165 14.50 2.99 1.88
N VAL A 166 13.88 2.06 1.14
CA VAL A 166 13.49 0.73 1.63
C VAL A 166 14.57 -0.33 1.34
N GLN A 167 15.58 0.02 0.56
CA GLN A 167 16.72 -0.87 0.26
C GLN A 167 17.77 -0.85 1.38
N THR A 168 17.79 0.18 2.24
CA THR A 168 18.82 0.37 3.26
C THR A 168 18.26 0.86 4.61
N GLY A 169 19.01 0.63 5.68
CA GLY A 169 18.66 1.11 7.01
C GLY A 169 17.41 0.45 7.62
N PRO A 170 16.75 1.09 8.60
CA PRO A 170 15.64 0.49 9.35
C PRO A 170 14.44 0.10 8.48
N LEU A 171 14.14 0.88 7.44
CA LEU A 171 13.02 0.60 6.54
C LEU A 171 13.17 -0.73 5.79
N ARG A 172 14.40 -1.19 5.54
CA ARG A 172 14.66 -2.49 4.92
C ARG A 172 14.08 -3.63 5.77
N TYR A 173 14.30 -3.61 7.08
CA TYR A 173 13.78 -4.64 7.98
C TYR A 173 12.25 -4.61 8.07
N VAL A 174 11.67 -3.40 8.09
CA VAL A 174 10.22 -3.24 8.03
C VAL A 174 9.66 -3.81 6.74
N TRP A 175 10.29 -3.55 5.60
CA TRP A 175 9.85 -4.07 4.30
C TRP A 175 9.93 -5.58 4.23
N ILE A 176 11.00 -6.18 4.76
CA ILE A 176 11.13 -7.65 4.87
C ILE A 176 9.98 -8.21 5.72
N PHE A 177 9.73 -7.62 6.89
CA PHE A 177 8.63 -8.04 7.75
C PHE A 177 7.26 -7.91 7.05
N TYR A 178 7.01 -6.80 6.35
CA TYR A 178 5.78 -6.60 5.59
C TYR A 178 5.61 -7.59 4.46
N GLY A 179 6.68 -7.84 3.69
CA GLY A 179 6.68 -8.81 2.61
C GLY A 179 6.35 -10.22 3.11
N ILE A 180 7.09 -10.71 4.11
CA ILE A 180 6.90 -12.07 4.65
C ILE A 180 5.49 -12.25 5.22
N SER A 181 5.06 -11.33 6.09
CA SER A 181 3.74 -11.43 6.72
C SER A 181 2.60 -11.30 5.71
N ALA A 182 2.74 -10.47 4.66
CA ALA A 182 1.76 -10.39 3.59
C ALA A 182 1.68 -11.66 2.74
N VAL A 183 2.82 -12.28 2.42
CA VAL A 183 2.85 -13.58 1.70
C VAL A 183 2.13 -14.66 2.51
N ILE A 184 2.41 -14.75 3.82
CA ILE A 184 1.75 -15.69 4.72
C ILE A 184 0.24 -15.41 4.76
N ALA A 185 -0.16 -14.16 4.95
CA ALA A 185 -1.57 -13.75 5.03
C ALA A 185 -2.33 -14.03 3.72
N ALA A 186 -1.73 -13.73 2.57
CA ALA A 186 -2.33 -13.99 1.25
C ALA A 186 -2.48 -15.49 0.99
N THR A 187 -1.43 -16.28 1.27
CA THR A 187 -1.44 -17.74 1.12
C THR A 187 -2.50 -18.39 2.01
N TYR A 188 -2.59 -17.95 3.27
CA TYR A 188 -3.65 -18.40 4.18
C TYR A 188 -5.04 -18.04 3.66
N THR A 189 -5.25 -16.80 3.24
CA THR A 189 -6.57 -16.28 2.83
C THR A 189 -7.09 -16.94 1.56
N TYR A 190 -6.26 -17.03 0.53
CA TYR A 190 -6.68 -17.48 -0.80
C TYR A 190 -6.39 -18.96 -1.09
N GLY A 191 -5.43 -19.56 -0.38
CA GLY A 191 -5.12 -20.99 -0.45
C GLY A 191 -5.84 -21.78 0.64
N ILE A 192 -5.30 -21.72 1.86
CA ILE A 192 -5.68 -22.62 2.97
C ILE A 192 -7.14 -22.42 3.38
N LYS A 193 -7.55 -21.20 3.71
CA LYS A 193 -8.90 -20.90 4.21
C LYS A 193 -9.98 -21.20 3.16
N LYS A 194 -9.67 -21.01 1.89
CA LYS A 194 -10.59 -21.32 0.78
C LYS A 194 -10.74 -22.84 0.61
N PHE A 195 -9.67 -23.61 0.80
CA PHE A 195 -9.70 -25.06 0.79
C PHE A 195 -10.52 -25.62 1.96
N LEU A 196 -10.27 -25.14 3.18
CA LEU A 196 -10.98 -25.57 4.41
C LEU A 196 -12.48 -25.25 4.42
N ARG A 197 -12.95 -24.31 3.59
CA ARG A 197 -14.39 -23.98 3.47
C ARG A 197 -15.13 -24.82 2.43
N ARG A 198 -14.41 -25.64 1.66
CA ARG A 198 -14.95 -26.46 0.57
C ARG A 198 -15.03 -27.96 0.92
N GLY A 199 -14.34 -28.40 1.97
CA GLY A 199 -14.51 -29.72 2.59
C GLY A 199 -15.45 -29.62 3.77
#